data_AF-A0A1V5WUE9-F1
#
_entry.id   AF-A0A1V5WUE9-F1
#
_cell.length_a   1.000
_cell.length_b   1.000
_cell.length_c   1.000
_cell.angle_alpha   90.00
_cell.angle_beta   90.00
_cell.angle_gamma   90.00
#
_symmetry.space_group_name_H-M   'P 1'
#
loop_
_entity.id
_entity.type
_entity.pdbx_description
1 polymer ?
#
loop_
_entity_poly.entity_id
_entity_poly.type
_entity_poly.pdbx_seq_one_letter_code
_entity_poly.pdbx_strand_id
1 'polypeptide(L)' 'MENNLAFHAILEREVNQLEFGQMDVNFIIQNGIVALPTINILKSMRKKYKDGRCTASNDNMI' A
#
# COMPACT_ATOMS: atom_id res chain seq x y z
N MET A 1 2.51 24.09 6.51
CA MET A 1 2.66 22.61 6.49
C MET A 1 2.15 22.12 5.14
N GLU A 2 2.98 22.14 4.10
CA GLU A 2 2.56 21.73 2.73
C GLU A 2 3.47 20.65 2.11
N ASN A 3 4.56 20.31 2.81
CA ASN A 3 5.70 19.63 2.22
C ASN A 3 5.47 18.19 1.75
N ASN A 4 4.27 17.61 1.95
CA ASN A 4 3.97 16.22 1.59
C ASN A 4 2.56 16.04 0.98
N LEU A 5 1.92 17.10 0.47
CA LEU A 5 0.55 17.00 -0.06
C LEU A 5 0.43 15.95 -1.18
N ALA A 6 1.43 15.89 -2.07
CA ALA A 6 1.49 14.88 -3.13
C ALA A 6 1.62 13.44 -2.59
N PHE A 7 2.38 13.26 -1.50
CA PHE A 7 2.49 11.96 -0.83
C PHE A 7 1.16 11.52 -0.21
N HIS A 8 0.44 12.44 0.45
CA HIS A 8 -0.88 12.17 1.01
C HIS A 8 -1.88 11.73 -0.07
N ALA A 9 -1.92 12.44 -1.21
CA ALA A 9 -2.82 12.10 -2.32
C ALA A 9 -2.52 10.71 -2.92
N ILE A 10 -1.24 10.33 -3.03
CA ILE A 10 -0.85 8.99 -3.49
C ILE A 10 -1.32 7.93 -2.49
N LEU A 11 -1.04 8.12 -1.20
CA LEU A 11 -1.44 7.18 -0.15
C LEU A 11 -2.96 6.98 -0.11
N GLU A 12 -3.72 8.07 -0.14
CA GLU A 12 -5.18 8.02 -0.13
C GLU A 12 -5.74 7.25 -1.33
N ARG A 13 -5.18 7.49 -2.53
CA ARG A 13 -5.57 6.74 -3.73
C ARG A 13 -5.31 5.24 -3.58
N GLU A 14 -4.13 4.86 -3.10
CA GLU A 14 -3.78 3.44 -2.95
C GLU A 14 -4.63 2.75 -1.87
N VAL A 15 -4.94 3.46 -0.77
CA VAL A 15 -5.81 2.96 0.29
C VAL A 15 -7.23 2.75 -0.22
N ASN A 16 -7.77 3.71 -0.98
CA ASN A 16 -9.11 3.62 -1.56
C ASN A 16 -9.24 2.47 -2.58
N GLN A 17 -8.14 2.03 -3.19
CA GLN A 17 -8.12 0.86 -4.07
C GLN A 17 -8.01 -0.47 -3.31
N LEU A 18 -7.59 -0.47 -2.05
CA LEU A 18 -7.42 -1.67 -1.24
C LEU A 18 -8.68 -1.95 -0.43
N GLU A 19 -9.61 -2.73 -0.98
CA GLU A 19 -10.87 -3.06 -0.30
C GLU A 19 -10.66 -3.83 1.03
N PHE A 20 -9.65 -4.70 1.09
CA PHE A 20 -9.29 -5.45 2.29
C PHE A 20 -7.86 -6.03 2.17
N GLY A 21 -7.03 -5.81 3.18
CA GLY A 21 -5.66 -6.35 3.18
C GLY A 21 -4.71 -5.54 4.04
N GLN A 22 -3.42 -5.69 3.71
CA GLN A 22 -2.32 -4.94 4.29
C GLN A 22 -1.56 -4.21 3.17
N MET A 23 -0.99 -3.06 3.51
CA MET A 23 -0.13 -2.28 2.62
C MET A 23 1.15 -1.91 3.36
N ASP A 24 2.29 -2.18 2.77
CA ASP A 24 3.60 -1.76 3.25
C ASP A 24 4.12 -0.63 2.35
N VAL A 25 4.43 0.52 2.94
CA VAL A 25 4.83 1.74 2.23
C VAL A 25 6.24 2.12 2.66
N ASN A 26 7.17 2.09 1.72
CA ASN A 26 8.58 2.41 1.93
C ASN A 26 8.96 3.63 1.10
N PHE A 27 9.68 4.59 1.68
CA PHE A 27 10.14 5.79 1.00
C PHE A 27 11.33 6.40 1.72
N ILE A 28 12.07 7.24 1.01
CA ILE A 28 13.19 8.02 1.56
C ILE A 28 12.69 9.42 1.90
N ILE A 29 13.13 9.93 3.06
CA ILE A 29 12.88 11.31 3.48
C ILE A 29 14.16 12.12 3.27
N GLN A 30 14.06 13.26 2.60
CA GLN A 30 15.14 14.21 2.39
C GLN A 30 14.70 15.59 2.85
N ASN A 31 15.41 16.18 3.81
CA ASN A 31 15.10 17.50 4.37
C ASN A 31 13.65 17.64 4.88
N GLY A 32 13.10 16.58 5.48
CA GLY A 32 11.72 16.55 6.00
C GLY A 32 10.63 16.41 4.92
N ILE A 33 11.01 16.19 3.66
CA ILE A 33 10.12 15.97 2.52
C ILE A 33 10.27 14.52 2.03
N VAL A 34 9.16 13.89 1.66
CA VAL A 34 9.18 12.56 1.03
C VAL A 34 9.70 12.67 -0.40
N ALA A 35 10.76 11.93 -0.72
CA ALA A 35 11.26 11.81 -2.08
C ALA A 35 10.32 10.90 -2.90
N LEU A 36 9.32 11.50 -3.56
CA LEU A 36 8.27 10.77 -4.30
C LEU A 36 8.77 9.66 -5.25
N PRO A 37 9.89 9.83 -6.00
CA PRO A 37 10.39 8.77 -6.88
C PRO A 37 10.85 7.50 -6.15
N THR A 38 11.03 7.57 -4.84
CA THR A 38 11.51 6.45 -3.99
C THR A 38 10.37 5.69 -3.31
N ILE A 39 9.12 6.11 -3.53
CA ILE A 39 7.95 5.46 -2.95
C ILE A 39 7.80 4.07 -3.56
N ASN A 40 7.87 3.06 -2.71
CA ASN A 40 7.55 1.68 -3.03
C ASN A 40 6.37 1.21 -2.18
N ILE A 41 5.29 0.82 -2.83
CA ILE A 41 4.04 0.40 -2.19
C ILE A 41 3.78 -1.05 -2.54
N LEU A 42 3.83 -1.90 -1.52
CA LEU A 42 3.52 -3.32 -1.63
C LEU A 42 2.14 -3.55 -1.03
N LYS A 43 1.23 -4.12 -1.83
CA LYS A 43 -0.15 -4.41 -1.41
C LYS A 43 -0.32 -5.92 -1.28
N SER A 44 -0.73 -6.38 -0.09
CA SER A 44 -1.11 -7.76 0.16
C SER A 44 -2.62 -7.80 0.37
N MET A 45 -3.35 -8.16 -0.69
CA MET A 45 -4.78 -8.45 -0.56
C MET A 45 -4.95 -9.76 0.19
N ARG A 46 -5.69 -9.74 1.28
CA ARG A 46 -6.17 -10.99 1.88
C ARG A 46 -7.52 -11.29 1.24
N LYS A 47 -7.75 -12.53 0.77
CA LYS A 47 -9.09 -12.91 0.30
C LYS A 47 -10.06 -12.70 1.46
N LYS A 48 -11.12 -11.92 1.22
CA LYS A 48 -12.25 -11.79 2.15
C LYS A 48 -12.73 -13.21 2.44
N TYR A 49 -12.73 -13.61 3.70
CA TYR A 49 -13.13 -14.94 4.13
C TYR A 49 -14.53 -15.27 3.60
N LYS A 50 -14.65 -16.22 2.68
CA LYS A 50 -15.89 -16.99 2.56
C LYS A 50 -15.81 -18.00 3.72
N ASP A 51 -16.66 -17.83 4.73
CA ASP A 51 -16.85 -18.80 5.82
C ASP A 51 -15.72 -18.98 6.86
N GLY A 52 -14.93 -17.92 7.13
CA GLY A 52 -14.08 -17.87 8.33
C GLY A 52 -12.81 -18.76 8.34
N ARG A 53 -12.38 -19.30 7.19
CA ARG A 53 -11.10 -20.05 7.08
C ARG A 53 -10.10 -19.34 6.16
N CYS A 54 -8.88 -19.15 6.66
CA CYS A 54 -7.77 -18.57 5.89
C CYS A 54 -7.27 -19.60 4.88
N THR A 55 -7.37 -19.30 3.57
CA THR A 55 -6.59 -20.01 2.55
C THR A 55 -5.74 -18.98 1.84
N ALA A 56 -4.42 -19.07 2.04
CA ALA A 56 -3.47 -18.32 1.24
C ALA A 56 -3.54 -18.89 -0.18
N SER A 57 -4.22 -18.19 -1.08
CA SER A 57 -4.07 -18.49 -2.51
C SER A 57 -2.75 -17.90 -2.95
N ASN A 58 -1.74 -18.77 -3.00
CA ASN A 58 -0.51 -18.53 -3.76
C ASN A 58 -0.85 -18.56 -5.25
N ASP A 59 -1.40 -17.47 -5.78
CA ASP A 59 -1.51 -17.25 -7.23
C ASP A 59 -0.18 -16.70 -7.77
N ASN A 60 0.91 -17.43 -7.48
CA ASN A 60 2.22 -17.24 -8.11
C ASN A 60 2.78 -18.62 -8.47
N MET A 61 2.13 -19.27 -9.45
CA MET A 61 2.81 -20.22 -10.31
C MET A 61 2.73 -19.69 -11.74
N ILE A 62 3.91 -19.62 -12.36
CA ILE A 62 4.31 -19.10 -13.67
C ILE A 62 4.79 -17.65 -13.62
#